data_AF-A0A7S1GAI6-F1
#
_entry.id   AF-A0A7S1GAI6-F1
#
_cell.length_a   1.000
_cell.length_b   1.000
_cell.length_c   1.000
_cell.angle_alpha   90.00
_cell.angle_beta   90.00
_cell.angle_gamma   90.00
#
_symmetry.space_group_name_H-M   'P 1'
#
loop_
_entity.id
_entity.type
_entity.pdbx_description
1 polymer ?
#
loop_
_entity_poly.entity_id
_entity_poly.type
_entity_poly.pdbx_seq_one_letter_code
_entity_poly.pdbx_strand_id
1 'polypeptide(L)'
;GTLGTKCNTQVVLPHKTESYGDSVDPPEDTIAMCTLRHFPNQIEHCIEWARDVFEGAFTTGAQGACTYVKDQKAFMDTVEAEANYATRRAMLERVIAALATARAATFEQCVVIARKLFHEHFYMKISQLLHNFPADYVDPKNGTKFWSGPKRAPVALEFDPDDEGHFAFVVAAAHLAANTFGVTPPAGSRTPEVLKPMLQRVSVPPFVPKKVGIKASDEDKTEEGGDDDVKVCAELTAELDALDKKAVSRLTIVPQEFEKDDDTNYHIDFIAATANLRARNYAIKEASKHQVKMIAGKII
;
A
#
# COMPACT_ATOMS: atom_id res chain seq x y z
N GLY A 1 2.39 20.74 -27.74
CA GLY A 1 2.06 19.48 -27.06
C GLY A 1 0.74 18.92 -27.55
N THR A 2 0.38 17.72 -27.13
CA THR A 2 -0.91 17.05 -27.46
C THR A 2 -1.47 16.34 -26.22
N LEU A 3 -2.80 16.31 -26.10
CA LEU A 3 -3.54 15.53 -25.08
C LEU A 3 -4.85 15.04 -25.72
N GLY A 4 -4.92 13.76 -26.08
CA GLY A 4 -6.00 13.22 -26.90
C GLY A 4 -6.15 13.98 -28.22
N THR A 5 -7.33 14.55 -28.47
CA THR A 5 -7.60 15.36 -29.68
C THR A 5 -7.18 16.83 -29.55
N LYS A 6 -6.67 17.25 -28.38
CA LYS A 6 -6.22 18.63 -28.14
C LYS A 6 -4.76 18.78 -28.55
N CYS A 7 -4.39 19.93 -29.09
CA CYS A 7 -3.01 20.28 -29.40
C CYS A 7 -2.73 21.76 -29.18
N ASN A 8 -1.46 22.09 -28.96
CA ASN A 8 -0.98 23.47 -28.90
C ASN A 8 0.40 23.60 -29.53
N THR A 9 0.67 24.79 -30.08
CA THR A 9 1.98 25.21 -30.59
C THR A 9 2.35 26.55 -29.96
N GLN A 10 3.63 26.73 -29.62
CA GLN A 10 4.16 27.99 -29.10
C GLN A 10 5.43 28.34 -29.87
N VAL A 11 5.54 29.60 -30.29
CA VAL A 11 6.72 30.10 -31.01
C VAL A 11 7.59 30.86 -30.02
N VAL A 12 8.85 30.44 -29.89
CA VAL A 12 9.84 31.07 -29.00
C VAL A 12 10.95 31.68 -29.85
N LEU A 13 11.02 33.01 -29.92
CA LEU A 13 12.02 33.77 -30.66
C LEU A 13 12.94 34.55 -29.71
N PRO A 14 14.27 34.37 -29.79
CA PRO A 14 15.22 35.12 -28.97
C PRO A 14 15.00 36.62 -29.06
N HIS A 15 14.98 37.29 -27.89
CA HIS A 15 14.79 38.74 -27.74
C HIS A 15 13.48 39.31 -28.32
N LYS A 16 12.47 38.47 -28.61
CA LYS A 16 11.18 38.92 -29.18
C LYS A 16 9.94 38.38 -28.49
N THR A 17 9.94 37.11 -28.08
CA THR A 17 8.79 36.50 -27.39
C THR A 17 9.20 36.04 -26.00
N GLU A 18 8.20 35.78 -25.17
CA GLU A 18 8.36 35.01 -23.94
C GLU A 18 8.93 33.62 -24.26
N SER A 19 9.69 33.10 -23.30
CA SER A 19 10.14 31.73 -23.26
C SER A 19 9.02 30.82 -22.76
N TYR A 20 9.19 29.50 -22.93
CA TYR A 20 8.21 28.52 -22.42
C TYR A 20 8.02 28.64 -20.90
N GLY A 21 9.10 28.89 -20.15
CA GLY A 21 9.09 28.96 -18.69
C GLY A 21 8.52 30.24 -18.10
N ASP A 22 8.21 31.24 -18.94
CA ASP A 22 7.57 32.49 -18.49
C ASP A 22 6.05 32.31 -18.28
N SER A 23 5.48 31.25 -18.86
CA SER A 23 4.12 30.80 -18.58
C SER A 23 4.11 29.60 -17.65
N VAL A 24 3.19 29.60 -16.67
CA VAL A 24 3.00 28.49 -15.75
C VAL A 24 1.77 27.69 -16.17
N ASP A 25 1.99 26.44 -16.57
CA ASP A 25 0.91 25.49 -16.80
C ASP A 25 0.19 25.19 -15.47
N PRO A 26 -1.14 24.96 -15.48
CA PRO A 26 -1.86 24.56 -14.28
C PRO A 26 -1.19 23.33 -13.62
N PRO A 27 -0.90 23.37 -12.31
CA PRO A 27 -0.32 22.22 -11.62
C PRO A 27 -1.31 21.04 -11.62
N GLU A 28 -0.79 19.81 -11.50
CA GLU A 28 -1.66 18.66 -11.25
C GLU A 28 -2.41 18.84 -9.92
N ASP A 29 -3.72 18.59 -9.93
CA ASP A 29 -4.51 18.58 -8.70
C ASP A 29 -4.01 17.46 -7.77
N THR A 30 -3.57 17.82 -6.57
CA THR A 30 -3.12 16.86 -5.55
C THR A 30 -4.25 16.49 -4.60
N ILE A 31 -4.40 15.20 -4.32
CA ILE A 31 -5.42 14.71 -3.40
C ILE A 31 -4.91 14.88 -1.96
N ALA A 32 -5.74 15.44 -1.08
CA ALA A 32 -5.43 15.59 0.34
C ALA A 32 -5.09 14.24 1.00
N MET A 33 -4.08 14.23 1.89
CA MET A 33 -3.56 12.98 2.47
C MET A 33 -4.58 12.28 3.36
N CYS A 34 -5.38 13.04 4.14
CA CYS A 34 -6.49 12.47 4.90
C CYS A 34 -7.53 11.76 4.01
N THR A 35 -7.81 12.30 2.82
CA THR A 35 -8.71 11.70 1.83
C THR A 35 -8.14 10.38 1.31
N LEU A 36 -6.85 10.35 0.98
CA LEU A 36 -6.17 9.12 0.55
C LEU A 36 -6.06 8.08 1.67
N ARG A 37 -5.86 8.48 2.93
CA ARG A 37 -5.66 7.53 4.04
C ARG A 37 -6.96 7.01 4.67
N HIS A 38 -7.97 7.85 4.83
CA HIS A 38 -9.16 7.52 5.63
C HIS A 38 -10.50 7.81 4.96
N PHE A 39 -10.59 8.81 4.08
CA PHE A 39 -11.90 9.29 3.61
C PHE A 39 -12.01 9.35 2.08
N PRO A 40 -11.76 8.25 1.34
CA PRO A 40 -11.99 8.24 -0.09
C PRO A 40 -13.47 8.40 -0.40
N ASN A 41 -13.77 9.08 -1.52
CA ASN A 41 -15.14 9.27 -2.00
C ASN A 41 -15.27 9.07 -3.53
N GLN A 42 -14.14 8.92 -4.21
CA GLN A 42 -13.98 8.70 -5.63
C GLN A 42 -13.05 7.51 -5.87
N ILE A 43 -13.14 6.91 -7.05
CA ILE A 43 -12.36 5.71 -7.37
C ILE A 43 -10.88 6.05 -7.56
N GLU A 44 -10.58 7.25 -8.03
CA GLU A 44 -9.25 7.83 -8.17
C GLU A 44 -8.51 7.84 -6.82
N HIS A 45 -9.20 8.20 -5.73
CA HIS A 45 -8.62 8.17 -4.37
C HIS A 45 -8.28 6.73 -3.93
N CYS A 46 -9.09 5.76 -4.34
CA CYS A 46 -8.85 4.35 -4.03
C CYS A 46 -7.70 3.79 -4.87
N ILE A 47 -7.57 4.23 -6.12
CA ILE A 47 -6.50 3.82 -7.05
C ILE A 47 -5.15 4.36 -6.60
N GLU A 48 -5.04 5.65 -6.27
CA GLU A 48 -3.78 6.22 -5.78
C GLU A 48 -3.35 5.57 -4.46
N TRP A 49 -4.28 5.34 -3.53
CA TRP A 49 -3.96 4.55 -2.34
C TRP A 49 -3.55 3.10 -2.64
N ALA A 50 -4.16 2.46 -3.64
CA ALA A 50 -3.78 1.11 -4.03
C ALA A 50 -2.35 1.06 -4.58
N ARG A 51 -1.87 2.13 -5.24
CA ARG A 51 -0.47 2.30 -5.62
C ARG A 51 0.44 2.42 -4.39
N ASP A 52 0.07 3.25 -3.41
CA ASP A 52 0.83 3.36 -2.15
C ASP A 52 0.92 2.01 -1.41
N VAL A 53 -0.16 1.23 -1.42
CA VAL A 53 -0.18 -0.12 -0.84
C VAL A 53 0.74 -1.07 -1.62
N PHE A 54 0.73 -1.01 -2.96
CA PHE A 54 1.63 -1.79 -3.80
C PHE A 54 3.10 -1.46 -3.50
N GLU A 55 3.45 -0.18 -3.51
CA GLU A 55 4.82 0.27 -3.23
C GLU A 55 5.25 -0.11 -1.82
N GLY A 56 4.39 0.11 -0.83
CA GLY A 56 4.68 -0.22 0.56
C GLY A 56 4.87 -1.72 0.80
N ALA A 57 4.09 -2.58 0.13
CA ALA A 57 4.13 -4.02 0.32
C ALA A 57 5.24 -4.72 -0.47
N PHE A 58 5.47 -4.31 -1.73
CA PHE A 58 6.31 -5.06 -2.67
C PHE A 58 7.56 -4.30 -3.16
N THR A 59 7.67 -3.00 -2.87
CA THR A 59 8.78 -2.16 -3.33
C THR A 59 9.63 -1.69 -2.15
N THR A 60 9.13 -0.82 -1.27
CA THR A 60 9.95 -0.13 -0.26
C THR A 60 10.61 -1.09 0.74
N GLY A 61 9.83 -2.01 1.33
CA GLY A 61 10.36 -2.99 2.28
C GLY A 61 11.33 -3.98 1.63
N ALA A 62 11.00 -4.43 0.43
CA ALA A 62 11.86 -5.31 -0.37
C ALA A 62 13.16 -4.62 -0.79
N GLN A 63 13.11 -3.33 -1.15
CA GLN A 63 14.28 -2.53 -1.52
C GLN A 63 15.22 -2.36 -0.33
N GLY A 64 14.67 -2.01 0.85
CA GLY A 64 15.45 -1.93 2.08
C GLY A 64 16.12 -3.26 2.42
N ALA A 65 15.40 -4.38 2.31
CA ALA A 65 15.95 -5.70 2.56
C ALA A 65 16.98 -6.12 1.50
N CYS A 66 16.78 -5.79 0.23
CA CYS A 66 17.74 -6.03 -0.85
C CYS A 66 19.04 -5.24 -0.62
N THR A 67 18.93 -3.96 -0.22
CA THR A 67 20.08 -3.16 0.20
C THR A 67 20.78 -3.80 1.39
N TYR A 68 20.04 -4.20 2.44
CA TYR A 68 20.64 -4.85 3.61
C TYR A 68 21.35 -6.17 3.27
N VAL A 69 20.78 -6.98 2.38
CA VAL A 69 21.39 -8.25 1.91
C VAL A 69 22.70 -8.01 1.14
N LYS A 70 22.77 -6.93 0.36
CA LYS A 70 23.95 -6.58 -0.45
C LYS A 70 25.02 -5.81 0.34
N ASP A 71 24.58 -4.83 1.12
CA ASP A 71 25.40 -3.92 1.92
C ASP A 71 24.65 -3.53 3.21
N GLN A 72 24.92 -4.30 4.27
CA GLN A 72 24.34 -4.06 5.60
C GLN A 72 24.65 -2.67 6.12
N LYS A 73 25.87 -2.19 5.90
CA LYS A 73 26.32 -0.91 6.43
C LYS A 73 25.56 0.24 5.76
N ALA A 74 25.42 0.20 4.44
CA ALA A 74 24.66 1.22 3.71
C ALA A 74 23.21 1.34 4.19
N PHE A 75 22.55 0.21 4.48
CA PHE A 75 21.20 0.24 5.04
C PHE A 75 21.18 0.85 6.45
N MET A 76 22.09 0.41 7.34
CA MET A 76 22.14 0.91 8.72
C MET A 76 22.48 2.41 8.77
N ASP A 77 23.42 2.88 7.94
CA ASP A 77 23.73 4.32 7.80
C ASP A 77 22.49 5.13 7.38
N THR A 78 21.64 4.56 6.52
CA THR A 78 20.37 5.19 6.10
C THR A 78 19.38 5.27 7.26
N VAL A 79 19.26 4.21 8.07
CA VAL A 79 18.39 4.18 9.26
C VAL A 79 18.87 5.19 10.30
N GLU A 80 20.18 5.30 10.51
CA GLU A 80 20.77 6.26 11.46
C GLU A 80 20.59 7.72 11.03
N ALA A 81 20.59 7.99 9.72
CA ALA A 81 20.41 9.32 9.16
C ALA A 81 18.96 9.85 9.24
N GLU A 82 17.95 8.98 9.26
CA GLU A 82 16.54 9.37 9.36
C GLU A 82 16.26 10.01 10.72
N ALA A 83 15.95 11.30 10.86
CA ALA A 83 15.79 11.91 12.19
C ALA A 83 14.52 11.46 12.94
N ASN A 84 13.50 10.98 12.22
CA ASN A 84 12.20 10.61 12.79
C ASN A 84 12.17 9.13 13.22
N TYR A 85 12.04 8.88 14.53
CA TYR A 85 12.00 7.52 15.09
C TYR A 85 10.79 6.69 14.64
N ALA A 86 9.63 7.31 14.36
CA ALA A 86 8.48 6.59 13.82
C ALA A 86 8.77 6.07 12.40
N THR A 87 9.45 6.88 11.58
CA THR A 87 9.90 6.48 10.24
C THR A 87 10.99 5.40 10.33
N ARG A 88 11.98 5.55 11.23
CA ARG A 88 13.01 4.53 11.48
C ARG A 88 12.39 3.18 11.85
N ARG A 89 11.46 3.18 12.80
CA ARG A 89 10.74 1.99 13.25
C ARG A 89 10.07 1.31 12.07
N ALA A 90 9.31 2.06 11.26
CA ALA A 90 8.63 1.51 10.09
C ALA A 90 9.62 0.93 9.05
N MET A 91 10.79 1.56 8.85
CA MET A 91 11.84 1.02 7.97
C MET A 91 12.40 -0.31 8.50
N LEU A 92 12.74 -0.37 9.78
CA LEU A 92 13.29 -1.57 10.43
C LEU A 92 12.28 -2.73 10.43
N GLU A 93 11.03 -2.48 10.84
CA GLU A 93 9.96 -3.48 10.86
C GLU A 93 9.72 -4.08 9.47
N ARG A 94 9.70 -3.23 8.42
CA ARG A 94 9.53 -3.68 7.03
C ARG A 94 10.68 -4.56 6.55
N VAL A 95 11.92 -4.19 6.86
CA VAL A 95 13.10 -4.98 6.45
C VAL A 95 13.18 -6.30 7.19
N ILE A 96 12.95 -6.30 8.51
CA ILE A 96 12.90 -7.54 9.31
C ILE A 96 11.81 -8.47 8.77
N ALA A 97 10.61 -7.94 8.50
CA ALA A 97 9.51 -8.74 7.94
C ALA A 97 9.85 -9.31 6.54
N ALA A 98 10.49 -8.52 5.67
CA ALA A 98 10.91 -8.96 4.35
C ALA A 98 12.01 -10.04 4.41
N LEU A 99 13.00 -9.89 5.29
CA LEU A 99 14.07 -10.88 5.50
C LEU A 99 13.52 -12.19 6.09
N ALA A 100 12.63 -12.09 7.08
CA ALA A 100 11.97 -13.25 7.68
C ALA A 100 11.14 -14.01 6.64
N THR A 101 10.44 -13.27 5.78
CA THR A 101 9.67 -13.84 4.68
C THR A 101 10.58 -14.54 3.66
N ALA A 102 11.63 -13.86 3.20
CA ALA A 102 12.57 -14.41 2.24
C ALA A 102 13.23 -15.71 2.75
N ARG A 103 13.49 -15.81 4.06
CA ARG A 103 14.07 -17.00 4.69
C ARG A 103 13.15 -18.22 4.69
N ALA A 104 11.83 -18.00 4.75
CA ALA A 104 10.81 -19.05 4.79
C ALA A 104 9.97 -19.13 3.49
N ALA A 105 10.51 -18.58 2.40
CA ALA A 105 9.77 -18.31 1.19
C ALA A 105 9.25 -19.60 0.53
N THR A 106 7.93 -19.79 0.60
CA THR A 106 7.16 -20.82 -0.09
C THR A 106 5.88 -20.18 -0.61
N PHE A 107 5.23 -20.78 -1.60
CA PHE A 107 4.04 -20.17 -2.16
C PHE A 107 2.90 -20.10 -1.12
N GLU A 108 2.83 -21.07 -0.21
CA GLU A 108 1.91 -21.06 0.93
C GLU A 108 2.16 -19.85 1.84
N GLN A 109 3.42 -19.46 2.09
CA GLN A 109 3.72 -18.23 2.83
C GLN A 109 3.34 -16.98 2.05
N CYS A 110 3.48 -16.98 0.72
CA CYS A 110 2.98 -15.89 -0.13
C CYS A 110 1.44 -15.75 0.00
N VAL A 111 0.71 -16.87 0.08
CA VAL A 111 -0.74 -16.86 0.33
C VAL A 111 -1.07 -16.34 1.74
N VAL A 112 -0.28 -16.69 2.76
CA VAL A 112 -0.42 -16.14 4.11
C VAL A 112 -0.25 -14.61 4.10
N ILE A 113 0.76 -14.09 3.39
CA ILE A 113 1.00 -12.65 3.25
C ILE A 113 -0.18 -11.97 2.57
N ALA A 114 -0.64 -12.50 1.44
CA ALA A 114 -1.81 -12.00 0.74
C ALA A 114 -3.04 -11.94 1.66
N ARG A 115 -3.34 -13.02 2.38
CA ARG A 115 -4.50 -13.07 3.28
C ARG A 115 -4.37 -12.10 4.46
N LYS A 116 -3.16 -11.92 5.00
CA LYS A 116 -2.88 -10.93 6.06
C LYS A 116 -2.99 -9.49 5.55
N LEU A 117 -2.53 -9.20 4.33
CA LEU A 117 -2.71 -7.89 3.70
C LEU A 117 -4.19 -7.56 3.52
N PHE A 118 -5.01 -8.52 3.04
CA PHE A 118 -6.45 -8.33 2.96
C PHE A 118 -7.03 -7.95 4.33
N HIS A 119 -6.68 -8.75 5.35
CA HIS A 119 -7.18 -8.57 6.71
C HIS A 119 -6.80 -7.21 7.29
N GLU A 120 -5.55 -6.82 7.12
CA GLU A 120 -5.03 -5.56 7.65
C GLU A 120 -5.73 -4.35 7.00
N HIS A 121 -5.81 -4.34 5.67
CA HIS A 121 -6.27 -3.16 4.93
C HIS A 121 -7.79 -3.01 4.88
N PHE A 122 -8.53 -4.11 4.66
CA PHE A 122 -9.98 -4.03 4.41
C PHE A 122 -10.83 -4.35 5.64
N TYR A 123 -10.24 -4.95 6.69
CA TYR A 123 -10.92 -5.30 7.93
C TYR A 123 -10.35 -4.58 9.15
N MET A 124 -9.08 -4.78 9.53
CA MET A 124 -8.48 -4.21 10.75
C MET A 124 -8.50 -2.68 10.75
N LYS A 125 -7.93 -2.05 9.72
CA LYS A 125 -7.85 -0.58 9.63
C LYS A 125 -9.23 0.08 9.56
N ILE A 126 -10.19 -0.57 8.89
CA ILE A 126 -11.57 -0.10 8.81
C ILE A 126 -12.28 -0.25 10.15
N SER A 127 -12.09 -1.38 10.84
CA SER A 127 -12.63 -1.61 12.18
C SER A 127 -12.05 -0.62 13.20
N GLN A 128 -10.75 -0.29 13.09
CA GLN A 128 -10.13 0.74 13.91
C GLN A 128 -10.73 2.12 13.63
N LEU A 129 -10.93 2.47 12.36
CA LEU A 129 -11.56 3.74 11.98
C LEU A 129 -12.98 3.86 12.53
N LEU A 130 -13.78 2.78 12.45
CA LEU A 130 -15.14 2.72 13.00
C LEU A 130 -15.17 2.68 14.53
N HIS A 131 -14.13 2.15 15.17
CA HIS A 131 -14.00 2.23 16.63
C HIS A 131 -13.78 3.67 17.10
N ASN A 132 -12.92 4.41 16.39
CA ASN A 132 -12.65 5.82 16.67
C ASN A 132 -13.84 6.72 16.31
N PHE A 133 -14.49 6.45 15.17
CA PHE A 133 -15.64 7.20 14.68
C PHE A 133 -16.77 6.22 14.30
N PRO A 134 -17.61 5.81 15.28
CA PRO A 134 -18.80 4.99 15.02
C PRO A 134 -19.65 5.51 13.87
N ALA A 135 -20.39 4.64 13.19
CA ALA A 135 -21.17 5.01 12.01
C ALA A 135 -22.23 6.11 12.29
N ASP A 136 -22.71 6.17 13.54
CA ASP A 136 -23.65 7.16 14.06
C ASP A 136 -22.96 8.32 14.81
N TYR A 137 -21.63 8.43 14.74
CA TYR A 137 -20.89 9.46 15.45
C TYR A 137 -21.34 10.88 15.08
N VAL A 138 -21.66 11.64 16.13
CA VAL A 138 -22.01 13.05 16.07
C VAL A 138 -20.90 13.83 16.79
N ASP A 139 -20.34 14.83 16.11
CA ASP A 139 -19.29 15.67 16.69
C ASP A 139 -19.85 16.43 17.91
N PRO A 140 -19.30 16.21 19.11
CA PRO A 140 -19.78 16.83 20.34
C PRO A 140 -19.71 18.36 20.33
N LYS A 141 -18.84 18.96 19.50
CA LYS A 141 -18.61 20.41 19.48
C LYS A 141 -19.67 21.17 18.69
N ASN A 142 -20.17 20.58 17.59
CA ASN A 142 -21.06 21.26 16.66
C ASN A 142 -22.38 20.51 16.40
N GLY A 143 -22.55 19.28 16.93
CA GLY A 143 -23.76 18.48 16.79
C GLY A 143 -23.98 17.92 15.38
N THR A 144 -23.00 18.01 14.48
CA THR A 144 -23.12 17.51 13.10
C THR A 144 -22.67 16.05 13.01
N LYS A 145 -23.25 15.30 12.07
CA LYS A 145 -22.81 13.92 11.78
C LYS A 145 -21.43 13.94 11.14
N PHE A 146 -20.48 13.22 11.73
CA PHE A 146 -19.12 13.11 11.19
C PHE A 146 -19.09 12.46 9.81
N TRP A 147 -19.89 11.40 9.63
CA TRP A 147 -20.11 10.74 8.34
C TRP A 147 -21.19 11.46 7.55
N SER A 148 -20.80 12.56 6.90
CA SER A 148 -21.67 13.32 6.01
C SER A 148 -20.90 13.93 4.83
N GLY A 149 -21.62 14.29 3.76
CA GLY A 149 -21.04 14.87 2.55
C GLY A 149 -19.99 13.96 1.91
N PRO A 150 -18.72 14.39 1.80
CA PRO A 150 -17.64 13.58 1.21
C PRO A 150 -17.17 12.43 2.13
N LYS A 151 -17.49 12.45 3.43
CA LYS A 151 -17.09 11.40 4.39
C LYS A 151 -18.13 10.29 4.41
N ARG A 152 -17.82 9.16 3.77
CA ARG A 152 -18.69 7.98 3.70
C ARG A 152 -18.31 7.01 4.82
N ALA A 153 -19.29 6.60 5.64
CA ALA A 153 -19.05 5.59 6.68
C ALA A 153 -18.67 4.26 6.03
N PRO A 154 -17.49 3.70 6.35
CA PRO A 154 -17.06 2.45 5.73
C PRO A 154 -17.72 1.23 6.38
N VAL A 155 -17.61 0.09 5.71
CA VAL A 155 -17.96 -1.24 6.21
C VAL A 155 -16.72 -2.11 6.13
N ALA A 156 -16.34 -2.75 7.24
CA ALA A 156 -15.22 -3.70 7.26
C ALA A 156 -15.57 -4.94 6.43
N LEU A 157 -14.67 -5.36 5.54
CA LEU A 157 -14.89 -6.53 4.69
C LEU A 157 -14.38 -7.80 5.37
N GLU A 158 -15.26 -8.76 5.59
CA GLU A 158 -14.87 -10.11 5.96
C GLU A 158 -14.39 -10.85 4.70
N PHE A 159 -13.30 -11.59 4.83
CA PHE A 159 -12.76 -12.34 3.70
C PHE A 159 -13.66 -13.50 3.34
N ASP A 160 -13.95 -13.61 2.06
CA ASP A 160 -14.76 -14.67 1.47
C ASP A 160 -14.00 -15.23 0.26
N PRO A 161 -13.57 -16.51 0.27
CA PRO A 161 -12.88 -17.13 -0.85
C PRO A 161 -13.79 -17.39 -2.07
N ASP A 162 -15.11 -17.26 -1.93
CA ASP A 162 -16.08 -17.40 -3.02
C ASP A 162 -16.41 -16.06 -3.71
N ASP A 163 -16.05 -14.93 -3.08
CA ASP A 163 -16.14 -13.61 -3.72
C ASP A 163 -15.01 -13.41 -4.74
N GLU A 164 -15.37 -13.07 -5.98
CA GLU A 164 -14.42 -12.91 -7.09
C GLU A 164 -13.37 -11.83 -6.83
N GLY A 165 -13.75 -10.71 -6.19
CA GLY A 165 -12.85 -9.59 -5.90
C GLY A 165 -11.87 -9.94 -4.78
N HIS A 166 -12.34 -10.61 -3.73
CA HIS A 166 -11.54 -11.11 -2.62
C HIS A 166 -10.51 -12.14 -3.14
N PHE A 167 -10.96 -13.08 -3.96
CA PHE A 167 -10.12 -14.11 -4.55
C PHE A 167 -9.08 -13.51 -5.52
N ALA A 168 -9.49 -12.58 -6.40
CA ALA A 168 -8.58 -11.90 -7.34
C ALA A 168 -7.48 -11.12 -6.61
N PHE A 169 -7.81 -10.44 -5.50
CA PHE A 169 -6.82 -9.78 -4.66
C PHE A 169 -5.78 -10.76 -4.11
N VAL A 170 -6.22 -11.90 -3.57
CA VAL A 170 -5.30 -12.91 -3.03
C VAL A 170 -4.40 -13.48 -4.12
N VAL A 171 -4.97 -13.79 -5.29
CA VAL A 171 -4.19 -14.28 -6.43
C VAL A 171 -3.10 -13.27 -6.78
N ALA A 172 -3.44 -12.01 -7.01
CA ALA A 172 -2.46 -11.00 -7.40
C ALA A 172 -1.41 -10.77 -6.30
N ALA A 173 -1.83 -10.61 -5.05
CA ALA A 173 -0.94 -10.35 -3.92
C ALA A 173 0.02 -11.53 -3.65
N ALA A 174 -0.45 -12.78 -3.76
CA ALA A 174 0.38 -13.96 -3.55
C ALA A 174 1.43 -14.12 -4.66
N HIS A 175 1.08 -13.83 -5.92
CA HIS A 175 2.05 -13.89 -7.01
C HIS A 175 3.05 -12.74 -6.96
N LEU A 176 2.63 -11.54 -6.55
CA LEU A 176 3.57 -10.43 -6.31
C LEU A 176 4.54 -10.78 -5.18
N ALA A 177 4.05 -11.32 -4.07
CA ALA A 177 4.93 -11.80 -3.01
C ALA A 177 5.88 -12.90 -3.52
N ALA A 178 5.39 -13.82 -4.36
CA ALA A 178 6.24 -14.87 -4.95
C ALA A 178 7.34 -14.28 -5.84
N ASN A 179 7.00 -13.31 -6.70
CA ASN A 179 7.97 -12.57 -7.51
C ASN A 179 8.98 -11.82 -6.63
N THR A 180 8.51 -11.19 -5.54
CA THR A 180 9.36 -10.45 -4.61
C THR A 180 10.37 -11.34 -3.89
N PHE A 181 10.00 -12.56 -3.52
CA PHE A 181 10.85 -13.46 -2.73
C PHE A 181 11.46 -14.62 -3.53
N GLY A 182 11.40 -14.55 -4.87
CA GLY A 182 12.00 -15.55 -5.76
C GLY A 182 11.37 -16.94 -5.65
N VAL A 183 10.07 -17.02 -5.33
CA VAL A 183 9.33 -18.27 -5.21
C VAL A 183 8.65 -18.61 -6.53
N THR A 184 8.82 -19.83 -7.00
CA THR A 184 8.05 -20.34 -8.15
C THR A 184 6.67 -20.82 -7.69
N PRO A 185 5.57 -20.22 -8.15
CA PRO A 185 4.23 -20.70 -7.84
C PRO A 185 3.97 -22.12 -8.40
N PRO A 186 3.21 -22.97 -7.71
CA PRO A 186 2.81 -24.28 -8.24
C PRO A 186 1.90 -24.13 -9.47
N ALA A 187 1.82 -25.20 -10.28
CA ALA A 187 0.87 -25.26 -11.37
C ALA A 187 -0.57 -25.11 -10.85
N GLY A 188 -1.40 -24.31 -11.52
CA GLY A 188 -2.76 -24.03 -11.05
C GLY A 188 -2.84 -23.07 -9.85
N SER A 189 -1.75 -22.38 -9.49
CA SER A 189 -1.70 -21.34 -8.43
C SER A 189 -2.66 -20.16 -8.62
N ARG A 190 -3.46 -20.13 -9.67
CA ARG A 190 -4.53 -19.14 -9.88
C ARG A 190 -5.93 -19.73 -9.70
N THR A 191 -6.04 -21.05 -9.48
CA THR A 191 -7.32 -21.74 -9.47
C THR A 191 -7.82 -21.96 -8.04
N PRO A 192 -9.15 -21.99 -7.84
CA PRO A 192 -9.74 -22.25 -6.53
C PRO A 192 -9.27 -23.55 -5.89
N GLU A 193 -9.02 -24.59 -6.69
CA GLU A 193 -8.64 -25.93 -6.22
C GLU A 193 -7.29 -25.93 -5.50
N VAL A 194 -6.36 -25.06 -5.92
CA VAL A 194 -5.03 -24.94 -5.30
C VAL A 194 -5.05 -23.92 -4.16
N LEU A 195 -5.72 -22.77 -4.35
CA LEU A 195 -5.65 -21.66 -3.40
C LEU A 195 -6.56 -21.80 -2.19
N LYS A 196 -7.80 -22.28 -2.37
CA LYS A 196 -8.77 -22.36 -1.26
C LYS A 196 -8.26 -23.25 -0.12
N PRO A 197 -7.64 -24.43 -0.36
CA PRO A 197 -7.05 -25.23 0.71
C PRO A 197 -5.92 -24.53 1.46
N MET A 198 -5.09 -23.73 0.76
CA MET A 198 -4.05 -22.93 1.40
C MET A 198 -4.65 -21.84 2.29
N LEU A 199 -5.67 -21.14 1.78
CA LEU A 199 -6.38 -20.07 2.48
C LEU A 199 -7.07 -20.54 3.76
N GLN A 200 -7.69 -21.74 3.74
CA GLN A 200 -8.34 -22.32 4.92
C GLN A 200 -7.38 -22.56 6.10
N ARG A 201 -6.08 -22.72 5.81
CA ARG A 201 -5.05 -22.93 6.84
C ARG A 201 -4.50 -21.63 7.41
N VAL A 202 -4.86 -20.48 6.84
CA VAL A 202 -4.37 -19.18 7.29
C VAL A 202 -5.24 -18.68 8.44
N SER A 203 -4.66 -18.57 9.63
CA SER A 203 -5.28 -17.88 10.75
C SER A 203 -4.93 -16.39 10.71
N VAL A 204 -5.94 -15.54 10.87
CA VAL A 204 -5.78 -14.09 11.04
C VAL A 204 -6.21 -13.69 12.46
N PRO A 205 -5.51 -12.73 13.10
CA PRO A 205 -5.84 -12.33 14.47
C PRO A 205 -7.21 -11.61 14.52
N PRO A 206 -7.97 -11.75 15.63
CA PRO A 206 -9.19 -10.98 15.82
C PRO A 206 -8.89 -9.48 16.00
N PHE A 207 -9.90 -8.64 15.75
CA PHE A 207 -9.75 -7.20 15.94
C PHE A 207 -9.65 -6.86 17.43
N VAL A 208 -8.61 -6.12 17.80
CA VAL A 208 -8.44 -5.55 19.13
C VAL A 208 -8.22 -4.04 18.96
N PRO A 209 -9.14 -3.18 19.45
CA PRO A 209 -9.01 -1.74 19.29
C PRO A 209 -7.74 -1.22 19.98
N LYS A 210 -7.00 -0.37 19.27
CA LYS A 210 -5.85 0.36 19.81
C LYS A 210 -6.23 1.80 20.12
N LYS A 211 -5.60 2.39 21.14
CA LYS A 211 -5.73 3.83 21.45
C LYS A 211 -4.79 4.64 20.53
N VAL A 212 -5.17 4.78 19.27
CA VAL A 212 -4.42 5.54 18.26
C VAL A 212 -5.27 6.71 17.80
N GLY A 213 -4.69 7.91 17.72
CA GLY A 213 -5.33 9.08 17.13
C GLY A 213 -5.39 8.94 15.60
N ILE A 214 -6.55 9.25 15.01
CA ILE A 214 -6.74 9.26 13.56
C ILE A 214 -6.96 10.70 13.13
N LYS A 215 -6.13 11.20 12.20
CA LYS A 215 -6.28 12.56 11.67
C LYS A 215 -7.56 12.69 10.86
N ALA A 216 -8.46 13.58 11.29
CA ALA A 216 -9.75 13.80 10.62
C ALA A 216 -9.68 14.82 9.45
N SER A 217 -8.56 15.55 9.35
CA SER A 217 -8.25 16.57 8.33
C SER A 217 -6.74 16.83 8.27
N ASP A 218 -6.24 17.42 7.18
CA ASP A 218 -4.81 17.75 7.04
C ASP A 218 -4.33 18.84 8.04
N GLU A 219 -5.25 19.64 8.59
CA GLU A 219 -4.97 20.62 9.66
C GLU A 219 -4.84 19.99 11.06
N ASP A 220 -5.19 18.70 11.20
CA ASP A 220 -5.16 17.99 12.48
C ASP A 220 -3.71 17.63 12.86
N LYS A 221 -3.27 18.18 14.00
CA LYS A 221 -1.90 18.00 14.53
C LYS A 221 -1.74 16.73 15.37
N THR A 222 -2.76 15.88 15.47
CA THR A 222 -2.67 14.62 16.22
C THR A 222 -1.51 13.77 15.68
N GLU A 223 -0.48 13.52 16.49
CA GLU A 223 0.65 12.69 16.09
C GLU A 223 0.24 11.22 16.00
N GLU A 224 0.53 10.59 14.86
CA GLU A 224 0.34 9.15 14.65
C GLU A 224 1.64 8.44 15.06
N GLY A 225 1.75 8.00 16.32
CA GLY A 225 2.97 7.36 16.84
C GLY A 225 2.85 6.92 18.30
N GLY A 226 3.68 5.97 18.71
CA GLY A 226 3.78 5.51 20.09
C GLY A 226 4.93 6.20 20.82
N ASP A 227 4.76 6.47 22.12
CA ASP A 227 5.78 7.12 22.97
C ASP A 227 7.05 6.23 23.17
N ASP A 228 7.06 4.99 22.64
CA ASP A 228 8.09 3.98 22.81
C ASP A 228 9.01 3.78 21.60
N ASP A 229 8.85 4.56 20.53
CA ASP A 229 9.52 4.33 19.23
C ASP A 229 11.06 4.30 19.32
N VAL A 230 11.67 5.09 20.20
CA VAL A 230 13.13 5.08 20.40
C VAL A 230 13.63 3.73 20.92
N LYS A 231 12.91 3.16 21.90
CA LYS A 231 13.27 1.89 22.51
C LYS A 231 13.06 0.74 21.52
N VAL A 232 11.94 0.74 20.82
CA VAL A 232 11.61 -0.28 19.81
C VAL A 232 12.62 -0.26 18.67
N CYS A 233 13.04 0.92 18.19
CA CYS A 233 14.09 1.02 17.18
C CYS A 233 15.39 0.35 17.62
N ALA A 234 15.82 0.56 18.87
CA ALA A 234 17.05 -0.06 19.39
C ALA A 234 16.94 -1.59 19.44
N GLU A 235 15.77 -2.13 19.84
CA GLU A 235 15.50 -3.57 19.87
C GLU A 235 15.51 -4.18 18.46
N LEU A 236 14.87 -3.54 17.48
CA LEU A 236 14.83 -4.00 16.09
C LEU A 236 16.22 -3.93 15.42
N THR A 237 17.01 -2.90 15.71
CA THR A 237 18.40 -2.82 15.25
C THR A 237 19.23 -3.98 15.80
N ALA A 238 19.09 -4.30 17.09
CA ALA A 238 19.78 -5.43 17.70
C ALA A 238 19.33 -6.78 17.11
N GLU A 239 18.05 -6.92 16.77
CA GLU A 239 17.53 -8.10 16.05
C GLU A 239 18.20 -8.27 14.69
N LEU A 240 18.31 -7.20 13.90
CA LEU A 240 19.01 -7.23 12.60
C LEU A 240 20.48 -7.59 12.76
N ASP A 241 21.18 -6.98 13.71
CA ASP A 241 22.61 -7.24 13.96
C ASP A 241 22.88 -8.69 14.41
N ALA A 242 21.90 -9.33 15.07
CA ALA A 242 21.99 -10.71 15.51
C ALA A 242 21.76 -11.73 14.38
N LEU A 243 21.31 -11.32 13.19
CA LEU A 243 21.09 -12.23 12.07
C LEU A 243 22.41 -12.79 11.53
N ASP A 244 22.41 -14.07 11.17
CA ASP A 244 23.55 -14.70 10.51
C ASP A 244 23.77 -14.07 9.12
N LYS A 245 24.83 -13.26 9.02
CA LYS A 245 25.21 -12.53 7.80
C LYS A 245 25.36 -13.43 6.59
N LYS A 246 25.86 -14.66 6.78
CA LYS A 246 26.07 -15.62 5.68
C LYS A 246 24.75 -16.27 5.23
N ALA A 247 23.80 -16.42 6.13
CA ALA A 247 22.47 -16.88 5.79
C ALA A 247 21.68 -15.77 5.06
N VAL A 248 21.76 -14.54 5.56
CA VAL A 248 21.10 -13.36 4.96
C VAL A 248 21.61 -13.08 3.55
N SER A 249 22.92 -13.16 3.31
CA SER A 249 23.51 -12.89 1.99
C SER A 249 23.08 -13.88 0.89
N ARG A 250 22.42 -14.98 1.24
CA ARG A 250 21.90 -15.98 0.29
C ARG A 250 20.43 -15.78 -0.05
N LEU A 251 19.76 -14.86 0.63
CA LEU A 251 18.34 -14.57 0.40
C LEU A 251 18.16 -13.89 -0.95
N THR A 252 17.12 -14.29 -1.67
CA THR A 252 16.73 -13.65 -2.93
C THR A 252 15.55 -12.74 -2.65
N ILE A 253 15.72 -11.45 -2.91
CA ILE A 253 14.68 -10.43 -2.77
C ILE A 253 14.74 -9.53 -4.00
N VAL A 254 13.62 -9.44 -4.71
CA VAL A 254 13.45 -8.68 -5.95
C VAL A 254 12.36 -7.63 -5.71
N PRO A 255 12.75 -6.40 -5.35
CA PRO A 255 11.80 -5.29 -5.23
C PRO A 255 11.01 -5.13 -6.54
N GLN A 256 9.69 -5.00 -6.44
CA GLN A 256 8.86 -4.83 -7.63
C GLN A 256 8.90 -3.37 -8.08
N GLU A 257 9.16 -3.16 -9.37
CA GLU A 257 9.06 -1.85 -10.01
C GLU A 257 7.75 -1.80 -10.80
N PHE A 258 6.96 -0.74 -10.59
CA PHE A 258 5.64 -0.65 -11.21
C PHE A 258 5.75 -0.56 -12.73
N GLU A 259 5.28 -1.61 -13.40
CA GLU A 259 5.13 -1.71 -14.85
C GLU A 259 3.65 -1.95 -15.20
N LYS A 260 3.07 -1.04 -15.97
CA LYS A 260 1.64 -1.01 -16.33
C LYS A 260 1.34 -1.72 -17.65
N ASP A 261 2.33 -1.87 -18.52
CA ASP A 261 2.16 -2.35 -19.89
C ASP A 261 2.39 -3.87 -20.04
N ASP A 262 2.82 -4.54 -18.98
CA ASP A 262 2.89 -6.00 -18.88
C ASP A 262 1.69 -6.56 -18.09
N ASP A 263 0.74 -7.18 -18.79
CA ASP A 263 -0.45 -7.77 -18.19
C ASP A 263 -0.19 -9.09 -17.44
N THR A 264 1.05 -9.60 -17.44
CA THR A 264 1.44 -10.87 -16.83
C THR A 264 2.14 -10.72 -15.46
N ASN A 265 2.53 -9.50 -15.09
CA ASN A 265 3.27 -9.20 -13.87
C ASN A 265 2.41 -9.03 -12.60
N TYR A 266 1.08 -9.06 -12.74
CA TYR A 266 0.09 -8.87 -11.66
C TYR A 266 0.06 -7.47 -11.01
N HIS A 267 0.80 -6.47 -11.50
CA HIS A 267 0.81 -5.12 -10.94
C HIS A 267 -0.59 -4.47 -11.06
N ILE A 268 -1.12 -4.39 -12.28
CA ILE A 268 -2.45 -3.82 -12.51
C ILE A 268 -3.55 -4.69 -11.89
N ASP A 269 -3.39 -6.02 -11.88
CA ASP A 269 -4.35 -6.91 -11.21
C ASP A 269 -4.44 -6.63 -9.71
N PHE A 270 -3.30 -6.46 -9.04
CA PHE A 270 -3.25 -6.11 -7.64
C PHE A 270 -3.84 -4.72 -7.38
N ILE A 271 -3.45 -3.71 -8.15
CA ILE A 271 -3.94 -2.34 -7.95
C ILE A 271 -5.46 -2.28 -8.18
N ALA A 272 -5.96 -2.95 -9.23
CA ALA A 272 -7.39 -2.97 -9.53
C ALA A 272 -8.19 -3.69 -8.43
N ALA A 273 -7.76 -4.87 -8.00
CA ALA A 273 -8.42 -5.59 -6.91
C ALA A 273 -8.37 -4.77 -5.61
N THR A 274 -7.21 -4.22 -5.26
CA THR A 274 -7.01 -3.41 -4.05
C THR A 274 -7.88 -2.16 -4.04
N ALA A 275 -7.94 -1.43 -5.16
CA ALA A 275 -8.76 -0.23 -5.30
C ALA A 275 -10.26 -0.56 -5.21
N ASN A 276 -10.71 -1.62 -5.88
CA ASN A 276 -12.12 -2.04 -5.87
C ASN A 276 -12.56 -2.55 -4.50
N LEU A 277 -11.72 -3.31 -3.78
CA LEU A 277 -12.02 -3.72 -2.41
C LEU A 277 -12.14 -2.53 -1.46
N ARG A 278 -11.26 -1.53 -1.61
CA ARG A 278 -11.43 -0.29 -0.86
C ARG A 278 -12.66 0.48 -1.29
N ALA A 279 -12.99 0.50 -2.58
CA ALA A 279 -14.23 1.11 -3.06
C ALA A 279 -15.45 0.45 -2.40
N ARG A 280 -15.46 -0.88 -2.26
CA ARG A 280 -16.48 -1.62 -1.51
C ARG A 280 -16.55 -1.22 -0.04
N ASN A 281 -15.41 -1.05 0.66
CA ASN A 281 -15.43 -0.56 2.04
C ASN A 281 -16.23 0.75 2.17
N TYR A 282 -16.10 1.68 1.22
CA TYR A 282 -16.73 3.01 1.29
C TYR A 282 -17.98 3.16 0.41
N ALA A 283 -18.51 2.05 -0.14
CA ALA A 283 -19.63 2.03 -1.08
C ALA A 283 -19.42 2.95 -2.31
N ILE A 284 -18.19 3.03 -2.81
CA ILE A 284 -17.81 3.75 -4.03
C ILE A 284 -17.97 2.80 -5.23
N LYS A 285 -18.32 3.35 -6.39
CA LYS A 285 -18.44 2.56 -7.63
C LYS A 285 -17.08 1.99 -8.03
N GLU A 286 -17.03 0.67 -8.23
CA GLU A 286 -15.85 -0.03 -8.71
C GLU A 286 -15.48 0.38 -10.15
N ALA A 287 -14.19 0.23 -10.49
CA ALA A 287 -13.67 0.46 -11.83
C ALA A 287 -13.21 -0.84 -12.49
N SER A 288 -13.29 -0.87 -13.82
CA SER A 288 -12.69 -1.95 -14.61
C SER A 288 -11.15 -1.90 -14.54
N LYS A 289 -10.49 -3.05 -14.76
CA LYS A 289 -9.02 -3.14 -14.87
C LYS A 289 -8.44 -2.11 -15.83
N HIS A 290 -9.10 -1.89 -16.98
CA HIS A 290 -8.67 -0.91 -17.97
C HIS A 290 -8.73 0.52 -17.44
N GLN A 291 -9.81 0.91 -16.76
CA GLN A 291 -9.91 2.25 -16.14
C GLN A 291 -8.83 2.44 -15.07
N VAL A 292 -8.59 1.41 -14.25
CA VAL A 292 -7.52 1.45 -13.25
C VAL A 292 -6.16 1.61 -13.91
N LYS A 293 -5.87 0.87 -15.00
CA LYS A 293 -4.62 0.99 -15.77
C LYS A 293 -4.41 2.40 -16.31
N MET A 294 -5.45 3.04 -16.83
CA MET A 294 -5.37 4.42 -17.32
C MET A 294 -5.00 5.41 -16.20
N ILE A 295 -5.67 5.31 -15.06
CA ILE A 295 -5.49 6.24 -13.93
C ILE A 295 -4.15 5.95 -13.23
N ALA A 296 -3.92 4.72 -12.76
CA ALA A 296 -2.69 4.34 -12.07
C ALA A 296 -1.46 4.43 -12.97
N GLY A 297 -1.63 4.24 -14.28
CA GLY A 297 -0.56 4.37 -15.25
C GLY A 297 -0.20 5.81 -15.63
N LYS A 298 -0.99 6.80 -15.19
CA LYS A 298 -0.97 8.19 -15.69
C LYS A 298 -0.88 8.23 -17.23
N ILE A 299 -1.72 7.43 -17.91
CA ILE A 299 -1.70 7.31 -19.37
C ILE A 299 -2.28 8.58 -20.00
N ILE A 300 -1.54 9.17 -20.94
CA ILE A 300 -1.86 10.41 -21.67
C ILE A 300 -2.45 10.10 -23.05
#